data_AF-A0AAN8JQA1-F1
#
_entry.id   AF-A0AAN8JQA1-F1
#
_cell.length_a   1.000
_cell.length_b   1.000
_cell.length_c   1.000
_cell.angle_alpha   90.00
_cell.angle_beta   90.00
_cell.angle_gamma   90.00
#
_symmetry.space_group_name_H-M   'P 1'
#
loop_
_entity.id
_entity.type
_entity.pdbx_description
1 polymer ?
#
loop_
_entity_poly.entity_id
_entity_poly.type
_entity_poly.pdbx_seq_one_letter_code
_entity_poly.pdbx_strand_id
1 'polypeptide(L)'
;MSEKPLIVEPDAVKRRVWRSTGKPASDGAVIYLAGVLEYIMAEILDLSATRVCYGNKIRPEHVIKAIRQDPELDEFLLKDVNASDVGDKDDEILSTIPLSIVKILSEFFFPK
;
A
#
# COMPACT_ATOMS: atom_id res chain seq x y z
N MET A 1 11.69 -9.15 -26.81
CA MET A 1 11.61 -8.52 -25.48
C MET A 1 11.30 -9.62 -24.49
N SER A 2 12.24 -9.96 -23.61
CA SER A 2 11.97 -10.93 -22.54
C SER A 2 11.10 -10.20 -21.51
N GLU A 3 9.80 -10.46 -21.49
CA GLU A 3 8.91 -9.89 -20.48
C GLU A 3 9.40 -10.38 -19.12
N LYS A 4 9.75 -9.42 -18.25
CA LYS A 4 10.15 -9.72 -16.88
C LYS A 4 8.92 -10.31 -16.18
N PRO A 5 9.02 -11.48 -15.53
CA PRO A 5 7.89 -12.06 -14.84
C PRO A 5 7.45 -11.14 -13.69
N LEU A 6 6.13 -11.05 -13.47
CA LEU A 6 5.54 -10.36 -12.32
C LEU A 6 6.12 -10.94 -11.02
N ILE A 7 6.50 -10.06 -10.10
CA ILE A 7 6.89 -10.40 -8.73
C ILE A 7 5.66 -10.85 -7.94
N VAL A 8 4.51 -10.20 -8.16
CA VAL A 8 3.24 -10.60 -7.53
C VAL A 8 2.67 -11.82 -8.26
N GLU A 9 2.59 -12.95 -7.54
CA GLU A 9 2.12 -14.24 -8.05
C GLU A 9 0.62 -14.19 -8.40
N PRO A 10 0.23 -14.34 -9.68
CA PRO A 10 -1.17 -14.20 -10.09
C PRO A 10 -2.12 -15.20 -9.40
N ASP A 11 -1.73 -16.45 -9.17
CA ASP A 11 -2.62 -17.41 -8.50
C ASP A 11 -2.85 -17.04 -7.03
N ALA A 12 -1.89 -16.39 -6.36
CA ALA A 12 -2.06 -15.85 -5.02
C ALA A 12 -3.15 -14.77 -5.01
N VAL A 13 -3.12 -13.87 -5.98
CA VAL A 13 -4.16 -12.83 -6.16
C VAL A 13 -5.51 -13.49 -6.44
N LYS A 14 -5.57 -14.48 -7.34
CA LYS A 14 -6.80 -15.22 -7.65
C LYS A 14 -7.41 -15.89 -6.42
N ARG A 15 -6.58 -16.57 -5.61
CA ARG A 15 -7.01 -17.20 -4.34
C ARG A 15 -7.55 -16.16 -3.37
N ARG A 16 -6.89 -15.00 -3.24
CA ARG A 16 -7.33 -13.94 -2.33
C ARG A 16 -8.65 -13.31 -2.76
N VAL A 17 -8.80 -13.01 -4.06
CA VAL A 17 -10.04 -12.45 -4.63
C VAL A 17 -11.21 -13.40 -4.44
N TRP A 18 -11.01 -14.71 -4.68
CA TRP A 18 -12.04 -15.70 -4.43
C TRP A 18 -12.45 -15.76 -2.95
N ARG A 19 -11.48 -15.77 -2.02
CA ARG A 19 -11.76 -15.77 -0.57
C ARG A 19 -12.53 -14.52 -0.12
N SER A 20 -12.28 -13.37 -0.74
CA SER A 20 -12.90 -12.11 -0.35
C SER A 20 -14.28 -11.90 -0.98
N THR A 21 -14.48 -12.32 -2.23
CA THR A 21 -15.69 -11.99 -3.01
C THR A 21 -16.64 -13.16 -3.19
N GLY A 22 -16.18 -14.40 -2.97
CA GLY A 22 -16.90 -15.62 -3.28
C GLY A 22 -17.10 -15.88 -4.78
N LYS A 23 -16.53 -15.03 -5.65
CA LYS A 23 -16.70 -15.10 -7.11
C LYS A 23 -15.36 -15.41 -7.79
N PRO A 24 -15.36 -16.26 -8.84
CA PRO A 24 -14.16 -16.49 -9.63
C PRO A 24 -13.82 -15.24 -10.44
N ALA A 25 -12.54 -14.87 -10.48
CA ALA A 25 -12.02 -13.84 -11.36
C ALA A 25 -11.40 -14.49 -12.62
N SER A 26 -11.52 -13.82 -13.76
CA SER A 26 -10.87 -14.25 -15.00
C SER A 26 -9.35 -14.08 -14.90
N ASP A 27 -8.59 -14.91 -15.60
CA ASP A 27 -7.12 -14.88 -15.52
C ASP A 27 -6.56 -13.52 -15.96
N GLY A 28 -7.16 -12.89 -16.98
CA GLY A 28 -6.77 -11.54 -17.40
C GLY A 28 -7.01 -10.47 -16.33
N ALA A 29 -8.10 -10.55 -15.57
CA ALA A 29 -8.38 -9.62 -14.48
C ALA A 29 -7.39 -9.80 -13.32
N VAL A 30 -7.02 -11.06 -13.03
CA VAL A 30 -6.04 -11.42 -12.00
C VAL A 30 -4.64 -10.90 -12.36
N ILE A 31 -4.20 -11.11 -13.60
CA ILE A 31 -2.89 -10.63 -14.09
C ILE A 31 -2.84 -9.10 -14.06
N TYR A 32 -3.91 -8.45 -14.51
CA TYR A 32 -4.01 -6.98 -14.47
C TYR A 32 -3.91 -6.47 -13.04
N LEU A 33 -4.67 -7.05 -12.11
CA LEU A 33 -4.63 -6.67 -10.70
C LEU A 33 -3.25 -6.91 -10.08
N ALA A 34 -2.60 -8.04 -10.36
CA ALA A 34 -1.25 -8.32 -9.89
C ALA A 34 -0.24 -7.27 -10.36
N GLY A 35 -0.29 -6.88 -11.63
CA GLY A 35 0.57 -5.83 -12.19
C GLY A 35 0.32 -4.46 -11.57
N VAL A 36 -0.94 -4.07 -11.37
CA VAL A 36 -1.29 -2.80 -10.70
C VAL A 36 -0.77 -2.78 -9.27
N LEU A 37 -0.96 -3.87 -8.51
CA LEU A 37 -0.47 -3.97 -7.14
C LEU A 37 1.06 -3.89 -7.07
N GLU A 38 1.75 -4.57 -7.98
CA GLU A 38 3.22 -4.52 -8.06
C GLU A 38 3.72 -3.12 -8.37
N TYR A 39 3.10 -2.44 -9.33
CA TYR A 39 3.43 -1.07 -9.70
C TYR A 39 3.26 -0.10 -8.52
N ILE A 40 2.10 -0.13 -7.85
CA ILE A 40 1.82 0.76 -6.72
C ILE A 40 2.77 0.47 -5.55
N MET A 41 3.04 -0.81 -5.25
CA MET A 41 4.00 -1.17 -4.20
C MET A 41 5.42 -0.71 -4.52
N ALA A 42 5.85 -0.81 -5.77
CA ALA A 42 7.16 -0.35 -6.20
C ALA A 42 7.31 1.16 -6.00
N GLU A 43 6.31 1.94 -6.41
CA GLU A 43 6.30 3.40 -6.27
C GLU A 43 6.37 3.83 -4.80
N ILE A 44 5.52 3.24 -3.94
CA ILE A 44 5.51 3.53 -2.50
C ILE A 44 6.88 3.22 -1.88
N LEU A 45 7.51 2.10 -2.27
CA LEU A 45 8.82 1.71 -1.75
C LEU A 45 9.95 2.65 -2.22
N ASP A 46 9.94 3.08 -3.48
CA ASP A 46 10.94 4.00 -4.02
C ASP A 46 10.89 5.37 -3.34
N LEU A 47 9.67 5.90 -3.20
CA LEU A 47 9.39 7.11 -2.42
C LEU A 47 9.84 6.95 -0.96
N SER A 48 9.54 5.81 -0.33
CA SER A 48 9.95 5.54 1.04
C SER A 48 11.47 5.44 1.20
N ALA A 49 12.16 4.85 0.21
CA ALA A 49 13.61 4.70 0.21
C ALA A 49 14.33 6.06 0.16
N THR A 50 13.82 6.99 -0.64
CA THR A 50 14.35 8.37 -0.72
C THR A 50 14.26 9.12 0.61
N ARG A 51 13.35 8.71 1.49
CA ARG A 51 13.10 9.35 2.81
C ARG A 51 13.91 8.74 3.94
N VAL A 52 14.75 7.73 3.65
CA VAL A 52 15.65 7.13 4.64
C VAL A 52 16.82 8.09 4.88
N CYS A 53 16.77 8.85 5.97
CA CYS A 53 17.85 9.80 6.32
C CYS A 53 19.03 9.11 7.01
N TYR A 54 18.77 8.04 7.78
CA TYR A 54 19.77 7.34 8.58
C TYR A 54 19.53 5.82 8.56
N GLY A 55 20.54 5.09 8.08
CA GLY A 55 20.54 3.63 7.93
C GLY A 55 20.12 3.16 6.54
N ASN A 56 20.17 1.84 6.32
CA ASN A 56 19.82 1.19 5.04
C ASN A 56 18.49 0.41 5.13
N LYS A 57 17.60 0.78 6.06
CA LYS A 57 16.36 0.05 6.35
C LYS A 57 15.16 0.98 6.23
N ILE A 58 14.20 0.59 5.40
CA ILE A 58 12.88 1.22 5.36
C ILE A 58 12.12 0.84 6.65
N ARG A 59 11.59 1.85 7.34
CA ARG A 59 10.77 1.69 8.55
C ARG A 59 9.38 2.28 8.28
N PRO A 60 8.35 1.89 9.04
CA PRO A 60 6.98 2.36 8.81
C PRO A 60 6.86 3.89 8.73
N GLU A 61 7.64 4.64 9.51
CA GLU A 61 7.63 6.11 9.45
C GLU A 61 8.04 6.68 8.09
N HIS A 62 8.92 6.00 7.34
CA HIS A 62 9.36 6.46 6.02
C HIS A 62 8.23 6.29 4.99
N VAL A 63 7.44 5.23 5.13
CA VAL A 63 6.27 4.96 4.27
C VAL A 63 5.18 5.98 4.50
N ILE A 64 4.89 6.32 5.77
CA ILE A 64 3.88 7.33 6.10
C ILE A 64 4.29 8.71 5.60
N LYS A 65 5.57 9.08 5.77
CA LYS A 65 6.12 10.32 5.21
C LYS A 65 6.08 10.34 3.69
N ALA A 66 6.27 9.18 3.05
CA ALA A 66 6.14 9.04 1.60
C ALA A 66 4.74 9.33 1.10
N ILE A 67 3.74 8.69 1.72
CA ILE A 67 2.34 8.84 1.35
C ILE A 67 1.87 10.28 1.54
N ARG A 68 2.13 10.91 2.70
CA ARG A 68 1.62 12.26 2.99
C ARG A 68 2.24 13.38 2.17
N GLN A 69 3.45 13.16 1.65
CA GLN A 69 4.12 14.16 0.82
C GLN A 69 3.79 14.03 -0.66
N ASP A 70 3.08 12.96 -1.03
CA ASP A 70 2.64 12.73 -2.39
C ASP A 70 1.12 12.99 -2.47
N PRO A 71 0.67 14.06 -3.16
CA PRO A 71 -0.75 14.43 -3.19
C PRO A 71 -1.67 13.35 -3.77
N GLU A 72 -1.18 12.56 -4.73
CA GLU A 72 -1.96 11.50 -5.37
C GLU A 72 -2.14 10.31 -4.42
N LEU A 73 -1.08 9.92 -3.70
CA LEU A 73 -1.14 8.85 -2.70
C LEU A 73 -1.89 9.27 -1.43
N ASP A 74 -1.75 10.52 -0.99
CA ASP A 74 -2.49 11.07 0.14
C ASP A 74 -4.00 11.04 -0.16
N GLU A 75 -4.40 11.48 -1.37
CA GLU A 75 -5.79 11.41 -1.81
C GLU A 75 -6.26 9.95 -2.00
N PHE A 76 -5.42 9.09 -2.57
CA PHE A 76 -5.79 7.69 -2.86
C PHE A 76 -5.90 6.82 -1.59
N LEU A 77 -5.04 7.05 -0.59
CA LEU A 77 -4.94 6.19 0.60
C LEU A 77 -5.55 6.80 1.87
N LEU A 78 -5.63 8.13 1.99
CA LEU A 78 -6.06 8.80 3.23
C LEU A 78 -7.40 9.54 3.12
N LYS A 79 -7.99 9.74 1.93
CA LYS A 79 -9.21 10.57 1.78
C LYS A 79 -10.46 10.04 2.49
N ASP A 80 -10.55 8.72 2.75
CA ASP A 80 -11.62 8.11 3.57
C ASP A 80 -11.29 8.05 5.07
N VAL A 81 -10.11 8.54 5.46
CA VAL A 81 -9.72 8.71 6.85
C VAL A 81 -10.05 10.15 7.21
N ASN A 82 -11.09 10.35 8.02
CA ASN A 82 -11.52 11.66 8.49
C ASN A 82 -10.34 12.56 8.87
N ALA A 83 -9.96 13.45 7.95
CA ALA A 83 -8.93 14.48 8.13
C ALA A 83 -9.37 15.59 9.12
N SER A 84 -10.45 15.36 9.87
CA SER A 84 -10.95 16.26 10.91
C SER A 84 -10.15 16.19 12.22
N ASP A 85 -9.24 15.21 12.38
CA ASP A 85 -8.45 15.03 13.62
C ASP A 85 -6.98 15.41 13.48
N VAL A 86 -6.52 15.87 12.30
CA VAL A 86 -5.11 16.21 12.09
C VAL A 86 -4.90 17.71 12.24
N GLY A 87 -4.71 18.13 13.49
CA GLY A 87 -4.21 19.45 13.83
C GLY A 87 -2.78 19.65 13.31
N ASP A 88 -2.52 20.87 12.85
CA ASP A 88 -1.34 21.40 12.17
C ASP A 88 -0.06 21.40 13.04
N LYS A 89 0.37 20.22 13.49
CA LYS A 89 1.57 20.05 14.33
C LYS A 89 2.43 18.92 13.79
N ASP A 90 3.51 19.31 13.13
CA ASP A 90 4.50 18.48 12.45
C ASP A 90 5.12 17.35 13.31
N ASP A 91 4.89 17.34 14.62
CA ASP A 91 5.51 16.41 15.57
C ASP A 91 4.56 15.30 16.09
N GLU A 92 3.23 15.44 15.91
CA GLU A 92 2.21 14.53 16.48
C GLU A 92 1.54 13.64 15.41
N ILE A 93 1.95 13.79 14.16
CA ILE A 93 1.28 13.12 13.03
C ILE A 93 1.68 11.63 12.90
N LEU A 94 2.66 11.16 13.68
CA LEU A 94 3.03 9.73 13.77
C LEU A 94 2.11 8.94 14.72
N SER A 95 1.41 9.60 15.66
CA SER A 95 0.41 8.93 16.52
C SER A 95 -0.97 8.83 15.87
N THR A 96 -1.25 9.63 14.84
CA THR A 96 -2.49 9.57 14.05
C THR A 96 -2.21 8.95 12.69
N ILE A 97 -1.60 7.77 12.68
CA ILE A 97 -1.94 6.83 11.60
C ILE A 97 -3.32 6.32 12.03
N PRO A 98 -4.37 6.50 11.23
CA PRO A 98 -5.63 5.85 11.55
C PRO A 98 -5.35 4.36 11.72
N LEU A 99 -5.77 3.80 12.86
CA LEU A 99 -5.71 2.35 13.08
C LEU A 99 -6.29 1.58 11.88
N SER A 100 -7.16 2.21 11.08
CA SER A 100 -7.68 1.78 9.79
C SER A 100 -6.61 1.33 8.79
N ILE A 101 -5.51 2.06 8.57
CA ILE A 101 -4.51 1.67 7.56
C ILE A 101 -3.67 0.49 8.05
N VAL A 102 -3.24 0.55 9.31
CA VAL A 102 -2.55 -0.59 9.94
C VAL A 102 -3.47 -1.82 9.96
N LYS A 103 -4.77 -1.63 10.19
CA LYS A 103 -5.77 -2.69 10.15
C LYS A 103 -5.99 -3.23 8.74
N ILE A 104 -6.17 -2.38 7.73
CA ILE A 104 -6.32 -2.77 6.33
C ILE A 104 -5.07 -3.52 5.86
N LEU A 105 -3.88 -2.99 6.13
CA LEU A 105 -2.63 -3.65 5.80
C LEU A 105 -2.47 -4.96 6.57
N SER A 106 -2.88 -5.03 7.84
CA SER A 106 -2.86 -6.29 8.60
C SER A 106 -3.86 -7.32 8.09
N GLU A 107 -5.07 -6.93 7.72
CA GLU A 107 -6.10 -7.82 7.17
C GLU A 107 -5.73 -8.28 5.75
N PHE A 108 -5.08 -7.41 4.98
CA PHE A 108 -4.65 -7.71 3.63
C PHE A 108 -3.40 -8.60 3.60
N PHE A 109 -2.34 -8.26 4.36
CA PHE A 109 -1.06 -8.98 4.38
C PHE A 109 -1.00 -10.13 5.40
N PHE A 110 -1.77 -10.10 6.48
CA PHE A 110 -1.79 -11.12 7.54
C PHE A 110 -3.21 -11.62 7.86
N PRO A 111 -3.87 -12.35 6.93
CA PRO A 111 -5.13 -13.00 7.23
C PRO A 111 -4.94 -14.08 8.32
N LYS A 112 -5.78 -14.06 9.36
CA LYS A 112 -5.87 -15.13 10.38
C LYS A 112 -6.47 -16.41 9.79
#